data_AF-A0A7V0ZAQ0-F1
#
_entry.id   AF-A0A7V0ZAQ0-F1
#
_cell.length_a   1.000
_cell.length_b   1.000
_cell.length_c   1.000
_cell.angle_alpha   90.00
_cell.angle_beta   90.00
_cell.angle_gamma   90.00
#
_symmetry.space_group_name_H-M   'P 1'
#
loop_
_entity.id
_entity.type
_entity.pdbx_description
1 polymer ?
#
loop_
_entity_poly.entity_id
_entity_poly.type
_entity_poly.pdbx_seq_one_letter_code
_entity_poly.pdbx_strand_id
1 'polypeptide(L)'
;MNPNMLIRLLWLLIIVPIAVAFMVVVFVVALMVAKYVAWRVDDSISRRIIERQKLDANGRPYPSKGRGLCDECGGMSEEVFFLPTGRRMCKTCYEARSDAQKDFESQQEPKHDNAS
;
A
#
# COMPACT_ATOMS: atom_id res chain seq x y z
N MET A 1 21.87 -2.05 65.44
CA MET A 1 21.12 -2.01 64.16
C MET A 1 20.13 -0.87 64.25
N ASN A 2 20.33 0.22 63.51
CA ASN A 2 19.55 1.44 63.71
C ASN A 2 18.12 1.26 63.16
N PRO A 3 17.07 1.47 63.95
CA PRO A 3 15.68 1.26 63.52
C PRO A 3 15.31 2.13 62.31
N ASN A 4 15.92 3.32 62.22
CA ASN A 4 15.76 4.24 61.10
C ASN A 4 16.28 3.69 59.76
N MET A 5 17.29 2.81 59.77
CA MET A 5 17.78 2.17 58.55
C MET A 5 16.82 1.09 58.05
N LEU A 6 16.20 0.36 58.96
CA LEU A 6 15.27 -0.73 58.65
C LEU A 6 13.97 -0.19 58.03
N ILE A 7 13.48 0.94 58.54
CA ILE A 7 12.31 1.65 57.99
C ILE A 7 12.59 2.19 56.58
N ARG A 8 13.77 2.78 56.35
CA ARG A 8 14.17 3.26 55.01
C ARG A 8 14.28 2.13 53.99
N LEU A 9 14.80 0.97 54.42
CA LEU A 9 14.95 -0.20 53.54
C LEU A 9 13.59 -0.79 53.14
N LEU A 10 12.64 -0.87 54.08
CA LEU A 10 11.26 -1.30 53.82
C LEU A 10 10.54 -0.36 52.84
N TRP A 11 10.72 0.95 52.98
CA TRP A 11 10.15 1.93 52.05
C TRP A 11 10.72 1.81 50.63
N LEU A 12 12.04 1.59 50.50
CA LEU A 12 12.68 1.39 49.20
C LEU A 12 12.17 0.12 48.50
N LEU A 13 11.92 -0.95 49.26
CA LEU A 13 11.37 -2.20 48.73
C LEU A 13 9.99 -2.05 48.09
N ILE A 14 9.21 -1.04 48.49
CA ILE A 14 7.87 -0.78 47.96
C ILE A 14 7.92 0.26 46.83
N ILE A 15 8.69 1.33 46.99
CA ILE A 15 8.75 2.43 46.01
C ILE A 15 9.42 1.97 44.71
N VAL A 16 10.52 1.21 44.80
CA VAL A 16 11.29 0.77 43.63
C VAL A 16 10.45 -0.05 42.65
N PRO A 17 9.73 -1.12 43.05
CA PRO A 17 8.93 -1.89 42.10
C PRO A 17 7.77 -1.08 41.49
N ILE A 18 7.20 -0.13 42.24
CA ILE A 18 6.16 0.77 41.71
C ILE A 18 6.74 1.68 40.63
N ALA A 19 7.93 2.25 40.87
CA ALA A 19 8.62 3.08 39.89
C ALA A 19 8.99 2.30 38.63
N VAL A 20 9.46 1.05 38.79
CA VAL A 20 9.79 0.15 37.67
C VAL A 20 8.53 -0.21 36.89
N ALA A 21 7.44 -0.58 37.56
CA ALA A 21 6.17 -0.89 36.90
C ALA A 21 5.64 0.32 36.11
N PHE A 22 5.74 1.53 36.68
CA PHE A 22 5.37 2.75 36.01
C PHE A 22 6.21 3.01 34.75
N MET A 23 7.53 2.83 34.84
CA MET A 23 8.43 2.93 33.69
C MET A 23 8.07 1.93 32.57
N VAL A 24 7.75 0.68 32.92
CA VAL A 24 7.32 -0.33 31.95
C VAL A 24 6.03 0.09 31.25
N VAL A 25 5.04 0.59 31.99
CA VAL A 25 3.78 1.07 31.40
C VAL A 25 4.04 2.23 30.44
N VAL A 26 4.83 3.22 30.84
CA VAL A 26 5.20 4.35 29.97
C VAL A 26 5.92 3.87 28.70
N PHE A 27 6.83 2.91 28.83
CA PHE A 27 7.55 2.34 27.69
C PHE A 27 6.61 1.62 26.71
N VAL A 28 5.69 0.80 27.22
CA VAL A 28 4.68 0.11 26.38
C VAL A 28 3.77 1.12 25.67
N VAL A 29 3.33 2.16 26.38
CA VAL A 29 2.51 3.23 25.78
C VAL A 29 3.29 3.96 24.69
N ALA A 30 4.56 4.29 24.92
CA ALA A 30 5.42 4.93 23.92
C ALA A 30 5.57 4.08 22.66
N LEU A 31 5.77 2.76 22.79
CA LEU A 31 5.82 1.84 21.65
C LEU A 31 4.48 1.77 20.89
N MET A 32 3.35 1.74 21.61
CA MET A 32 2.03 1.77 20.98
C MET A 32 1.82 3.05 20.18
N VAL A 33 2.15 4.21 20.76
CA VAL A 33 2.03 5.51 20.08
C VAL A 33 2.96 5.56 18.87
N ALA A 34 4.21 5.11 18.98
CA ALA A 34 5.14 5.05 17.87
C ALA A 34 4.61 4.17 16.72
N LYS A 35 4.06 2.99 17.02
CA LYS A 35 3.47 2.10 16.02
C LYS A 35 2.22 2.70 15.38
N TYR A 36 1.37 3.36 16.17
CA TYR A 36 0.16 4.03 15.68
C TYR A 36 0.51 5.19 14.73
N VAL A 37 1.51 6.01 15.09
CA VAL A 37 2.02 7.08 14.23
C VAL A 37 2.63 6.52 12.96
N ALA A 38 3.44 5.46 13.07
CA ALA A 38 4.02 4.78 11.90
C ALA A 38 2.92 4.31 10.94
N TRP A 39 1.87 3.65 11.45
CA TRP A 39 0.73 3.21 10.64
C TRP A 39 -0.03 4.36 10.00
N ARG A 40 -0.21 5.48 10.71
CA ARG A 40 -0.90 6.66 10.17
C ARG A 40 -0.09 7.34 9.06
N VAL A 41 1.23 7.36 9.18
CA VAL A 41 2.13 7.88 8.13
C VAL A 41 2.15 6.93 6.93
N ASP A 42 2.15 5.62 7.17
CA ASP A 42 2.19 4.61 6.11
C ASP A 42 0.88 4.57 5.28
N ASP A 43 -0.27 4.88 5.88
CA ASP A 43 -1.55 4.98 5.16
C ASP A 43 -1.54 6.10 4.10
N SER A 44 -0.73 7.14 4.31
CA SER A 44 -0.54 8.22 3.32
C SER A 44 0.32 7.81 2.12
N ILE A 45 1.27 6.88 2.33
CA ILE A 45 2.14 6.34 1.28
C ILE A 45 1.42 5.21 0.52
N SER A 46 0.69 4.35 1.24
CA SER A 46 -0.09 3.26 0.65
C SER A 46 -1.18 3.77 -0.29
N ARG A 47 -1.85 4.90 0.02
CA ARG A 47 -2.82 5.51 -0.91
C ARG A 47 -2.18 5.95 -2.23
N ARG A 48 -0.96 6.50 -2.20
CA ARG A 48 -0.26 6.93 -3.42
C ARG A 48 0.25 5.75 -4.26
N ILE A 49 0.64 4.65 -3.62
CA ILE A 49 1.06 3.43 -4.33
C ILE A 49 -0.16 2.70 -4.91
N ILE A 50 -1.28 2.66 -4.19
CA ILE A 50 -2.54 2.07 -4.65
C ILE A 50 -3.19 2.90 -5.77
N GLU A 51 -3.10 4.24 -5.74
CA GLU A 51 -3.55 5.09 -6.85
C GLU A 51 -2.67 4.93 -8.09
N ARG A 52 -1.34 4.90 -7.94
CA ARG A 52 -0.42 4.73 -9.08
C ARG A 52 -0.45 3.33 -9.71
N GLN A 53 -0.87 2.29 -8.98
CA GLN A 53 -1.04 0.94 -9.52
C GLN A 53 -2.40 0.67 -10.19
N LYS A 54 -3.34 1.63 -10.15
CA LYS A 54 -4.71 1.44 -10.65
C LYS A 54 -5.00 2.09 -12.00
N LEU A 55 -4.07 2.89 -12.53
CA LEU A 55 -4.25 3.61 -13.78
C LEU A 55 -3.31 3.03 -14.83
N ASP A 56 -3.90 2.60 -15.94
CA ASP A 56 -3.19 2.28 -17.17
C ASP A 56 -2.55 3.55 -17.77
N ALA A 57 -1.61 3.41 -18.71
CA ALA A 57 -0.96 4.54 -19.39
C ALA A 57 -1.95 5.48 -20.11
N ASN A 58 -3.20 5.04 -20.28
CA ASN A 58 -4.33 5.76 -20.87
C ASN A 58 -5.27 6.42 -19.84
N GLY A 59 -4.92 6.41 -18.55
CA GLY A 59 -5.75 6.96 -17.49
C GLY A 59 -7.05 6.17 -17.23
N ARG A 60 -7.17 4.96 -17.77
CA ARG A 60 -8.32 4.07 -17.56
C ARG A 60 -8.09 3.18 -16.33
N PRO A 61 -9.12 2.90 -15.52
CA PRO A 61 -9.01 1.95 -14.43
C PRO A 61 -8.72 0.54 -14.99
N TYR A 62 -7.71 -0.13 -14.44
CA TYR A 62 -7.44 -1.52 -14.81
C TYR A 62 -8.66 -2.41 -14.51
N PRO A 63 -9.10 -3.26 -15.46
CA PRO A 63 -10.20 -4.19 -15.24
C PRO A 63 -9.83 -5.23 -14.17
N SER A 64 -10.83 -5.99 -13.70
CA SER A 64 -10.67 -7.05 -12.70
C SER A 64 -9.45 -7.93 -13.01
N LYS A 65 -8.56 -8.07 -12.02
CA LYS A 65 -7.35 -8.89 -12.10
C LYS A 65 -7.62 -10.28 -11.53
N GLY A 66 -7.00 -11.31 -12.11
CA GLY A 66 -6.90 -12.64 -11.51
C GLY A 66 -5.57 -13.31 -11.85
N ARG A 67 -5.43 -14.58 -11.45
CA ARG A 67 -4.28 -15.42 -11.81
C ARG A 67 -4.67 -16.34 -12.94
N GLY A 68 -3.78 -16.54 -13.91
CA GLY A 68 -4.09 -17.43 -15.02
C GLY A 68 -3.06 -17.40 -16.14
N LEU A 69 -3.41 -18.11 -17.21
CA LEU A 69 -2.66 -18.12 -18.45
C LEU A 69 -3.04 -16.89 -19.28
N CYS A 70 -2.05 -16.28 -19.92
CA CYS A 70 -2.27 -15.29 -20.97
C CYS A 70 -2.67 -16.00 -22.27
N ASP A 71 -3.75 -15.56 -22.91
CA ASP A 71 -4.23 -16.14 -24.16
C ASP A 71 -3.33 -15.77 -25.37
N GLU A 72 -2.48 -14.74 -25.25
CA GLU A 72 -1.56 -14.35 -26.32
C GLU A 72 -0.20 -15.03 -26.22
N CYS A 73 0.50 -14.87 -25.10
CA CYS A 73 1.85 -15.42 -24.95
C CYS A 73 1.86 -16.86 -24.43
N GLY A 74 0.71 -17.40 -24.00
CA GLY A 74 0.61 -18.73 -23.38
C GLY A 74 1.32 -18.83 -22.01
N GLY A 75 1.87 -17.73 -21.51
CA GLY A 75 2.61 -17.68 -20.25
C GLY A 75 1.69 -17.68 -19.04
N MET A 76 2.10 -18.35 -17.98
CA MET A 76 1.45 -18.28 -16.68
C MET A 76 1.89 -16.99 -15.97
N SER A 77 0.94 -16.15 -15.56
CA SER A 77 1.21 -14.89 -14.87
C SER A 77 0.39 -14.76 -13.60
N GLU A 78 0.99 -14.17 -12.57
CA GLU A 78 0.31 -13.88 -11.30
C GLU A 78 -0.74 -12.76 -11.45
N GLU A 79 -0.62 -11.94 -12.49
CA GLU A 79 -1.60 -10.92 -12.84
C GLU A 79 -1.99 -11.03 -14.32
N VAL A 80 -3.22 -11.50 -14.56
CA VAL A 80 -3.90 -11.43 -15.85
C VAL A 80 -5.13 -10.54 -15.77
N PHE A 81 -5.33 -9.74 -16.80
CA PHE A 81 -6.46 -8.83 -16.97
C PHE A 81 -7.56 -9.53 -17.77
N PHE A 82 -8.79 -9.49 -17.26
CA PHE A 82 -9.97 -10.00 -17.98
C PHE A 82 -10.57 -8.88 -18.84
N LEU A 83 -10.51 -9.04 -20.17
CA LEU A 83 -11.13 -8.11 -21.09
C LEU A 83 -12.63 -8.40 -21.22
N PRO A 84 -13.48 -7.40 -21.55
CA PRO A 84 -14.91 -7.61 -21.80
C PRO A 84 -15.19 -8.53 -22.99
N THR A 85 -14.18 -8.79 -23.84
CA THR A 85 -14.25 -9.78 -24.92
C THR A 85 -14.07 -11.23 -24.45
N GLY A 86 -13.89 -11.47 -23.14
CA GLY A 86 -13.67 -12.79 -22.56
C GLY A 86 -12.22 -13.30 -22.63
N ARG A 87 -11.30 -12.50 -23.19
CA ARG A 87 -9.87 -12.81 -23.29
C ARG A 87 -9.09 -12.42 -22.03
N ARG A 88 -8.02 -13.16 -21.75
CA ARG A 88 -7.10 -12.94 -20.64
C ARG A 88 -5.74 -12.53 -21.18
N MET A 89 -5.20 -11.43 -20.67
CA MET A 89 -3.89 -10.93 -21.10
C MET A 89 -3.02 -10.63 -19.90
N CYS A 90 -1.73 -10.97 -19.97
CA CYS A 90 -0.76 -10.49 -18.98
C CYS A 90 -0.52 -8.99 -19.16
N LYS A 91 0.09 -8.36 -18.16
CA LYS A 91 0.42 -6.94 -18.17
C LYS A 91 1.18 -6.51 -19.43
N THR A 92 2.20 -7.25 -19.82
CA THR A 92 3.06 -6.92 -20.95
C THR A 92 2.30 -6.93 -22.28
N CYS A 93 1.49 -7.97 -22.54
CA CYS A 93 0.67 -8.05 -23.75
C CYS A 93 -0.43 -6.98 -23.77
N TYR A 94 -1.00 -6.69 -22.60
CA TYR A 94 -2.03 -5.66 -22.47
C TYR A 94 -1.47 -4.25 -22.77
N GLU A 95 -0.31 -3.90 -22.20
CA GLU A 95 0.37 -2.61 -22.44
C GLU A 95 0.74 -2.47 -23.93
N ALA A 96 1.38 -3.48 -24.52
CA ALA A 96 1.76 -3.45 -25.94
C ALA A 96 0.55 -3.22 -26.88
N ARG A 97 -0.60 -3.81 -26.56
CA ARG A 97 -1.84 -3.60 -27.31
C ARG A 97 -2.43 -2.22 -27.09
N SER A 98 -2.38 -1.72 -25.86
CA SER A 98 -2.89 -0.40 -25.51
C SER A 98 -2.10 0.72 -26.20
N ASP A 99 -0.80 0.53 -26.40
CA ASP A 99 0.05 1.46 -27.14
C ASP A 99 -0.25 1.40 -28.64
N ALA A 100 -0.41 0.21 -29.22
CA ALA A 100 -0.83 0.07 -30.61
C ALA A 100 -2.16 0.78 -30.91
N GLN A 101 -3.11 0.80 -29.96
CA GLN A 101 -4.38 1.48 -30.15
C GLN A 101 -4.27 3.01 -30.11
N LYS A 102 -3.28 3.58 -29.39
CA LYS A 102 -3.00 5.03 -29.39
C LYS A 102 -2.56 5.52 -30.77
N ASP A 103 -1.75 4.73 -31.47
CA ASP A 103 -1.22 5.10 -32.78
C ASP A 103 -2.36 5.26 -33.81
N PHE A 104 -3.37 4.38 -33.74
CA PHE A 104 -4.56 4.46 -34.59
C PHE A 104 -5.49 5.62 -34.23
N GLU A 105 -5.71 5.90 -32.94
CA GLU A 105 -6.62 6.99 -32.52
C GLU A 105 -6.00 8.38 -32.81
N SER A 106 -4.68 8.53 -32.71
CA SER A 106 -3.99 9.79 -33.08
C SER A 106 -4.04 10.10 -34.58
N GLN A 107 -4.21 9.08 -35.43
CA GLN A 107 -4.38 9.26 -36.88
C GLN A 107 -5.82 9.55 -37.29
N GLN A 108 -6.78 9.35 -36.38
CA GLN A 108 -8.20 9.44 -36.69
C GLN A 108 -8.89 10.67 -36.10
N GLU A 109 -8.15 11.60 -35.47
CA GLU A 109 -8.68 12.93 -35.14
C GLU A 109 -9.02 13.65 -36.45
N PRO A 110 -10.32 13.76 -36.82
CA PRO A 110 -10.67 14.46 -38.03
C PRO A 110 -10.34 15.92 -37.77
N LYS A 111 -9.46 16.45 -38.63
CA LYS A 111 -9.25 17.87 -38.83
C LYS A 111 -10.61 18.50 -39.12
N HIS A 112 -11.35 18.85 -38.07
CA HIS A 112 -12.58 19.60 -38.15
C HIS A 112 -12.15 21.02 -38.48
N ASP A 113 -11.85 21.23 -39.77
CA ASP A 113 -11.69 22.52 -40.39
C ASP A 113 -13.03 23.24 -40.17
N ASN A 114 -13.09 24.06 -39.12
CA ASN A 114 -14.18 25.01 -38.91
C ASN A 114 -14.16 25.98 -40.09
N ALA A 115 -14.93 25.64 -41.11
CA ALA A 115 -15.30 26.54 -42.18
C ALA A 115 -16.57 27.29 -41.79
N SER A 116 -16.46 28.62 -41.91
CA SER A 116 -17.50 29.66 -41.91
C SER A 116 -17.87 30.29 -40.58
#